data_AF-A0A956I6N8-F1
#
_entry.id   AF-A0A956I6N8-F1
#
_cell.length_a   1.000
_cell.length_b   1.000
_cell.length_c   1.000
_cell.angle_alpha   90.00
_cell.angle_beta   90.00
_cell.angle_gamma   90.00
#
_symmetry.space_group_name_H-M   'P 1'
#
loop_
_entity.id
_entity.type
_entity.pdbx_description
1 polymer ?
#
loop_
_entity_poly.entity_id
_entity_poly.type
_entity_poly.pdbx_seq_one_letter_code
_entity_poly.pdbx_strand_id
1 'polypeptide(L)'
;MAYRDDLETRRAHVARLEDELAALEREEALVRSLPGERGLIDKLLGGPRKLTRRFVCDVPLEAIAEHARDVFEIDGRVEESRDYLVWKGEPEPRPRRVEVHATRNAEGRVEVEIIDQGSYRAYLVLLALSGVLTNALSAEVWALALLVVGLGLLFAVRRGIERTTRRRARQAIALEEALSAVAPAPRVRVAEEAEMAEVEIPESRMAEARR
;
A
#
# COMPACT_ATOMS: atom_id res chain seq x y z
N MET A 1 14.04 33.37 -33.96
CA MET A 1 14.50 32.24 -33.12
C MET A 1 13.64 32.04 -31.86
N ALA A 2 13.05 33.08 -31.25
CA ALA A 2 12.23 32.95 -30.03
C ALA A 2 10.97 32.03 -30.09
N TYR A 3 10.40 31.78 -31.28
CA TYR A 3 9.18 30.95 -31.42
C TYR A 3 9.46 29.43 -31.26
N ARG A 4 10.70 28.99 -31.49
CA ARG A 4 11.08 27.57 -31.40
C ARG A 4 11.36 27.16 -29.95
N ASP A 5 11.98 28.04 -29.17
CA ASP A 5 12.28 27.82 -27.76
C ASP A 5 10.99 27.74 -26.91
N ASP A 6 9.95 28.51 -27.26
CA ASP A 6 8.63 28.44 -26.60
C ASP A 6 7.91 27.11 -26.90
N LEU A 7 8.04 26.57 -28.12
CA LEU A 7 7.47 25.27 -28.49
C LEU A 7 8.20 24.10 -27.83
N GLU A 8 9.54 24.13 -27.74
CA GLU A 8 10.33 23.11 -27.06
C GLU A 8 10.05 23.12 -25.55
N THR A 9 9.92 24.30 -24.94
CA THR A 9 9.55 24.45 -23.52
C THR A 9 8.15 23.92 -23.23
N ARG A 10 7.17 24.21 -24.10
CA ARG A 10 5.81 23.67 -23.95
C ARG A 10 5.76 22.16 -24.16
N ARG A 11 6.52 21.61 -25.11
CA ARG A 11 6.62 20.15 -25.30
C ARG A 11 7.24 19.46 -24.10
N ALA A 12 8.31 20.02 -23.54
CA ALA A 12 8.91 19.50 -22.31
C ALA A 12 7.92 19.57 -21.12
N HIS A 13 7.13 20.65 -21.03
CA HIS A 13 6.09 20.78 -20.01
C HIS A 13 4.96 19.74 -20.18
N VAL A 14 4.49 19.54 -21.41
CA VAL A 14 3.46 18.53 -21.72
C VAL A 14 3.98 17.12 -21.44
N ALA A 15 5.19 16.78 -21.89
CA ALA A 15 5.80 15.47 -21.60
C ALA A 15 5.91 15.23 -20.09
N ARG A 16 6.31 16.25 -19.32
CA ARG A 16 6.33 16.17 -17.86
C ARG A 16 4.93 15.94 -17.27
N LEU A 17 3.89 16.61 -17.77
CA LEU A 17 2.53 16.41 -17.30
C LEU A 17 1.99 15.02 -17.67
N GLU A 18 2.35 14.49 -18.83
CA GLU A 18 2.01 13.12 -19.26
C GLU A 18 2.69 12.08 -18.35
N ASP A 19 3.96 12.29 -17.99
CA ASP A 19 4.67 11.44 -17.04
C ASP A 19 4.06 11.51 -15.63
N GLU A 20 3.71 12.71 -15.16
CA GLU A 20 3.02 12.93 -13.88
C GLU A 20 1.64 12.24 -13.88
N LEU A 21 0.89 12.31 -14.99
CA LEU A 21 -0.39 11.64 -15.14
C LEU A 21 -0.24 10.12 -15.11
N ALA A 22 0.71 9.55 -15.87
CA ALA A 22 0.97 8.12 -15.89
C ALA A 22 1.44 7.58 -14.53
N ALA A 23 2.19 8.38 -13.75
CA ALA A 23 2.53 8.05 -12.37
C ALA A 23 1.28 8.00 -11.47
N LEU A 24 0.41 9.01 -11.56
CA LEU A 24 -0.84 9.07 -10.80
C LEU A 24 -1.81 7.94 -11.16
N GLU A 25 -1.90 7.58 -12.44
CA GLU A 25 -2.73 6.45 -12.88
C GLU A 25 -2.23 5.11 -12.33
N ARG A 26 -0.91 4.92 -12.27
CA ARG A 26 -0.30 3.73 -11.64
C ARG A 26 -0.55 3.69 -10.13
N GLU A 27 -0.44 4.84 -9.46
CA GLU A 27 -0.80 4.97 -8.04
C GLU A 27 -2.28 4.62 -7.80
N GLU A 28 -3.18 5.16 -8.63
CA GLU A 28 -4.62 4.91 -8.50
C GLU A 28 -4.96 3.45 -8.81
N ALA A 29 -4.36 2.86 -9.85
CA ALA A 29 -4.53 1.46 -10.19
C ALA A 29 -4.07 0.55 -9.04
N LEU A 30 -2.92 0.85 -8.40
CA LEU A 30 -2.46 0.13 -7.22
C LEU A 30 -3.49 0.26 -6.08
N VAL A 31 -3.92 1.47 -5.73
CA VAL A 31 -4.92 1.64 -4.66
C VAL A 31 -6.22 0.88 -4.97
N ARG A 32 -6.62 0.81 -6.24
CA ARG A 32 -7.82 0.08 -6.68
C ARG A 32 -7.64 -1.44 -6.71
N SER A 33 -6.42 -1.94 -6.90
CA SER A 33 -6.09 -3.36 -7.02
C SER A 33 -5.81 -4.04 -5.67
N LEU A 34 -5.80 -3.29 -4.56
CA LEU A 34 -5.49 -3.87 -3.25
C LEU A 34 -6.58 -4.83 -2.78
N PRO A 35 -6.23 -6.10 -2.48
CA PRO A 35 -7.15 -7.07 -1.94
C PRO A 35 -7.33 -6.79 -0.45
N GLY A 36 -8.45 -6.16 -0.11
CA GLY A 36 -8.79 -5.81 1.25
C GLY A 36 -10.07 -5.02 1.26
N GLU A 37 -11.14 -5.67 1.69
CA GLU A 37 -12.38 -5.06 2.16
C GLU A 37 -12.74 -3.76 1.45
N ARG A 38 -13.39 -3.85 0.28
CA ARG A 38 -14.24 -2.75 -0.23
C ARG A 38 -15.45 -2.51 0.68
N GLY A 39 -15.26 -2.54 2.00
CA GLY A 39 -16.23 -2.10 2.97
C GLY A 39 -16.54 -0.64 2.73
N LEU A 40 -17.79 -0.26 3.01
CA LEU A 40 -18.22 1.14 3.02
C LEU A 40 -17.26 2.04 3.82
N ILE A 41 -16.64 1.46 4.84
CA ILE A 41 -15.69 2.06 5.76
C ILE A 41 -14.45 2.58 5.03
N ASP A 42 -13.75 1.80 4.21
CA ASP A 42 -12.52 2.27 3.54
C ASP A 42 -12.79 3.40 2.52
N LYS A 43 -13.97 3.37 1.87
CA LYS A 43 -14.44 4.47 1.01
C LYS A 43 -14.79 5.74 1.79
N LEU A 44 -15.30 5.59 3.01
CA LEU A 44 -15.60 6.72 3.90
C LEU A 44 -14.30 7.33 4.46
N LEU A 45 -13.34 6.48 4.82
CA LEU A 45 -12.13 6.86 5.55
C LEU A 45 -10.98 7.32 4.64
N GLY A 46 -11.09 7.15 3.31
CA GLY A 46 -10.14 7.72 2.35
C GLY A 46 -8.98 6.81 1.96
N GLY A 47 -9.14 5.49 2.09
CA GLY A 47 -8.18 4.49 1.61
C GLY A 47 -8.00 3.30 2.55
N PRO A 48 -7.36 2.22 2.05
CA PRO A 48 -7.17 0.99 2.83
C PRO A 48 -6.15 1.18 3.95
N ARG A 49 -6.41 0.49 5.05
CA ARG A 49 -5.51 0.48 6.22
C ARG A 49 -4.20 -0.24 5.94
N LYS A 50 -4.29 -1.41 5.29
CA LYS A 50 -3.17 -2.26 4.90
C LYS A 50 -3.03 -2.22 3.38
N LEU A 51 -1.82 -1.94 2.91
CA LEU A 51 -1.45 -1.99 1.50
C LEU A 51 -0.54 -3.19 1.30
N THR A 52 -0.97 -4.15 0.47
CA THR A 52 -0.19 -5.34 0.11
C THR A 52 0.16 -5.28 -1.37
N ARG A 53 1.43 -5.47 -1.74
CA ARG A 53 1.85 -5.54 -3.15
C ARG A 53 2.78 -6.72 -3.35
N ARG A 54 2.49 -7.56 -4.34
CA ARG A 54 3.30 -8.72 -4.70
C ARG A 54 3.83 -8.58 -6.12
N PHE A 55 5.09 -8.95 -6.33
CA PHE A 55 5.72 -9.01 -7.64
C PHE A 55 6.91 -9.97 -7.61
N VAL A 56 7.38 -10.37 -8.79
CA VAL A 56 8.55 -11.24 -8.94
C VAL A 56 9.70 -10.44 -9.53
N CYS A 57 10.90 -10.64 -9.00
CA CYS A 57 12.13 -10.00 -9.50
C CYS A 57 13.31 -10.97 -9.50
N ASP A 58 14.32 -10.65 -10.31
CA ASP A 58 15.53 -11.46 -10.49
C ASP A 58 16.71 -10.89 -9.66
N VAL A 59 16.40 -10.23 -8.54
CA VAL A 59 17.39 -9.59 -7.66
C VAL A 59 17.79 -10.57 -6.55
N PRO A 60 19.09 -10.62 -6.14
CA PRO A 60 19.50 -11.38 -4.97
C PRO A 60 18.79 -10.92 -3.69
N LEU A 61 18.51 -11.85 -2.75
CA LEU A 61 17.78 -11.56 -1.52
C LEU A 61 18.46 -10.44 -0.71
N GLU A 62 19.79 -10.47 -0.67
CA GLU A 62 20.64 -9.57 0.09
C GLU A 62 20.46 -8.09 -0.33
N ALA A 63 20.19 -7.83 -1.62
CA ALA A 63 19.99 -6.47 -2.13
C ALA A 63 18.59 -5.91 -1.79
N ILE A 64 17.61 -6.75 -1.45
CA ILE A 64 16.25 -6.31 -1.16
C ILE A 64 16.20 -5.45 0.11
N ALA A 65 16.97 -5.82 1.14
CA ALA A 65 17.03 -5.07 2.38
C ALA A 65 17.63 -3.67 2.19
N GLU A 66 18.64 -3.54 1.31
CA GLU A 66 19.26 -2.26 0.97
C GLU A 66 18.29 -1.34 0.22
N HIS A 67 17.65 -1.85 -0.84
CA HIS A 67 16.64 -1.10 -1.57
C HIS A 67 15.43 -0.71 -0.71
N ALA A 68 15.01 -1.58 0.22
CA ALA A 68 13.95 -1.26 1.16
C ALA A 68 14.36 -0.12 2.10
N ARG A 69 15.58 -0.15 2.64
CA ARG A 69 16.12 0.96 3.46
C ARG A 69 16.11 2.27 2.69
N ASP A 70 16.56 2.27 1.44
CA ASP A 70 16.68 3.48 0.63
C ASP A 70 15.31 4.08 0.27
N VAL A 71 14.36 3.25 -0.15
CA VAL A 71 13.03 3.71 -0.58
C VAL A 71 12.16 4.17 0.58
N PHE A 72 12.26 3.49 1.73
CA PHE A 72 11.50 3.86 2.93
C PHE A 72 12.24 4.87 3.82
N GLU A 73 13.50 5.19 3.50
CA GLU A 73 14.37 6.13 4.22
C GLU A 73 14.49 5.79 5.72
N ILE A 74 14.53 4.50 6.05
CA ILE A 74 14.60 4.04 7.45
C ILE A 74 15.46 2.79 7.62
N ASP A 75 16.07 2.68 8.79
CA ASP A 75 16.65 1.42 9.23
C ASP A 75 15.57 0.45 9.69
N GLY A 76 15.55 -0.72 9.06
CA GLY A 76 14.68 -1.83 9.42
C GLY A 76 15.46 -2.98 10.06
N ARG A 77 14.75 -3.83 10.80
CA ARG A 77 15.26 -5.12 11.26
C ARG A 77 15.17 -6.12 10.11
N VAL A 78 16.26 -6.84 9.86
CA VAL A 78 16.32 -7.91 8.86
C VAL A 78 16.31 -9.26 9.57
N GLU A 79 15.43 -10.16 9.13
CA GLU A 79 15.40 -11.57 9.48
C GLU A 79 15.67 -12.36 8.19
N GLU A 80 16.81 -13.03 8.11
CA GLU A 80 17.28 -13.68 6.88
C GLU A 80 17.58 -15.16 7.11
N SER A 81 17.26 -15.97 6.10
CA SER A 81 17.63 -17.37 5.96
C SER A 81 18.02 -17.63 4.50
N ARG A 82 18.40 -18.87 4.19
CA ARG A 82 18.86 -19.27 2.85
C ARG A 82 17.84 -18.97 1.73
N ASP A 83 16.56 -19.14 2.02
CA ASP A 83 15.49 -19.11 1.01
C ASP A 83 14.47 -17.98 1.25
N TYR A 84 14.62 -17.21 2.32
CA TYR A 84 13.72 -16.09 2.64
C TYR A 84 14.44 -14.94 3.34
N LEU A 85 13.94 -13.73 3.11
CA LEU A 85 14.33 -12.51 3.80
C LEU A 85 13.08 -11.73 4.21
N VAL A 86 13.06 -11.25 5.45
CA VAL A 86 12.02 -10.34 5.95
C VAL A 86 12.68 -9.08 6.48
N TRP A 87 12.40 -7.96 5.84
CA TRP A 87 12.79 -6.63 6.30
C TRP A 87 11.59 -5.96 6.99
N LYS A 88 11.77 -5.44 8.20
CA LYS A 88 10.72 -4.80 9.01
C LYS A 88 11.13 -3.39 9.42
N GLY A 89 10.40 -2.38 8.97
CA GLY A 89 10.65 -0.98 9.26
C GLY A 89 9.45 -0.25 9.85
N GLU A 90 9.69 0.80 10.64
CA GLU A 90 8.65 1.66 11.22
C GLU A 90 8.81 3.13 10.78
N PRO A 91 8.40 3.49 9.54
CA PRO A 91 8.61 4.83 8.99
C PRO A 91 7.63 5.85 9.56
N GLU A 92 7.98 7.14 9.47
CA GLU A 92 7.06 8.20 9.85
C GLU A 92 5.88 8.33 8.87
N PRO A 93 4.67 8.68 9.36
CA PRO A 93 4.31 8.93 10.76
C PRO A 93 4.02 7.64 11.55
N ARG A 94 4.44 7.59 12.83
CA ARG A 94 4.18 6.46 13.73
C ARG A 94 2.72 6.42 14.22
N PRO A 95 2.13 5.23 14.49
CA PRO A 95 2.67 3.89 14.23
C PRO A 95 2.30 3.40 12.82
N ARG A 96 3.23 3.52 11.88
CA ARG A 96 3.20 2.83 10.58
C ARG A 96 4.21 1.70 10.65
N ARG A 97 3.87 0.56 10.04
CA ARG A 97 4.74 -0.63 9.97
C ARG A 97 4.81 -1.09 8.54
N VAL A 98 6.02 -1.29 8.04
CA VAL A 98 6.28 -1.80 6.71
C VAL A 98 7.08 -3.08 6.85
N GLU A 99 6.61 -4.14 6.20
CA GLU A 99 7.30 -5.41 6.12
C GLU A 99 7.50 -5.75 4.64
N VAL A 100 8.71 -6.14 4.27
CA VAL A 100 9.04 -6.63 2.93
C VAL A 100 9.47 -8.07 3.10
N HIS A 101 8.65 -8.99 2.60
CA HIS A 101 8.90 -10.42 2.60
C HIS A 101 9.41 -10.80 1.23
N ALA A 102 10.54 -11.49 1.18
CA ALA A 102 11.14 -11.98 -0.05
C ALA A 102 11.38 -13.48 0.08
N THR A 103 10.87 -14.25 -0.86
CA THR A 103 10.98 -15.72 -0.85
C THR A 103 11.39 -16.21 -2.22
N ARG A 104 12.34 -17.16 -2.25
CA ARG A 104 12.73 -17.79 -3.51
C ARG A 104 11.66 -18.80 -3.95
N ASN A 105 11.13 -18.62 -5.15
CA ASN A 105 10.14 -19.53 -5.72
C ASN A 105 10.79 -20.80 -6.30
N ALA A 106 9.96 -21.77 -6.70
CA ALA A 106 10.42 -23.04 -7.28
C ALA A 106 11.22 -22.88 -8.58
N GLU A 107 11.06 -21.75 -9.29
CA GLU A 107 11.79 -21.39 -10.50
C GLU A 107 13.12 -20.67 -10.22
N GLY A 108 13.47 -20.49 -8.93
CA GLY A 108 14.70 -19.84 -8.49
C GLY A 108 14.67 -18.31 -8.47
N ARG A 109 13.55 -17.69 -8.85
CA ARG A 109 13.31 -16.23 -8.81
C ARG A 109 12.84 -15.79 -7.44
N VAL A 110 12.91 -14.49 -7.15
CA VAL A 110 12.49 -13.96 -5.86
C VAL A 110 11.11 -13.33 -5.98
N GLU A 111 10.15 -13.90 -5.25
CA GLU A 111 8.85 -13.29 -5.03
C GLU A 111 8.95 -12.32 -3.85
N VAL A 112 8.51 -11.08 -4.06
CA VAL A 112 8.55 -10.01 -3.07
C VAL A 112 7.13 -9.59 -2.74
N GLU A 113 6.77 -9.64 -1.45
CA GLU A 113 5.54 -9.14 -0.88
C GLU A 113 5.84 -7.95 0.05
N ILE A 114 5.32 -6.78 -0.31
CA ILE A 114 5.35 -5.58 0.51
C ILE A 114 4.04 -5.49 1.28
N ILE A 115 4.12 -5.36 2.61
CA ILE A 115 3.00 -5.14 3.51
C ILE A 115 3.21 -3.83 4.26
N ASP A 116 2.38 -2.82 3.97
CA ASP A 116 2.42 -1.51 4.63
C ASP A 116 1.13 -1.26 5.42
N GLN A 117 1.25 -1.27 6.74
CA GLN A 117 0.17 -1.07 7.69
C GLN A 117 0.20 0.33 8.29
N GLY A 118 -0.88 1.08 8.06
CA GLY A 118 -1.11 2.38 8.70
C GLY A 118 -1.65 2.25 10.13
N SER A 119 -1.55 3.34 10.89
CA SER A 119 -2.02 3.38 12.29
C SER A 119 -3.54 3.26 12.42
N TYR A 120 -4.00 2.55 13.47
CA TYR A 120 -5.42 2.49 13.84
C TYR A 120 -5.97 3.81 14.42
N ARG A 121 -5.10 4.72 14.88
CA ARG A 121 -5.52 5.91 15.64
C ARG A 121 -6.38 6.88 14.82
N ALA A 122 -5.99 7.13 13.57
CA ALA A 122 -6.77 8.01 12.68
C ALA A 122 -8.18 7.45 12.38
N TYR A 123 -8.28 6.12 12.25
CA TYR A 123 -9.55 5.41 12.02
C TYR A 123 -10.47 5.51 13.25
N LEU A 124 -9.92 5.31 14.45
CA LEU A 124 -10.67 5.45 15.71
C LEU A 124 -11.16 6.87 15.95
N VAL A 125 -10.35 7.90 15.63
CA VAL A 125 -10.76 9.31 15.72
C VAL A 125 -11.92 9.59 14.76
N LEU A 126 -11.84 9.13 13.51
CA LEU A 126 -12.93 9.27 12.53
C LEU A 126 -14.23 8.60 13.02
N LEU A 127 -14.12 7.40 13.58
CA LEU A 127 -15.26 6.64 14.07
C LEU A 127 -15.91 7.30 15.31
N ALA A 128 -15.09 7.80 16.23
CA ALA A 128 -15.54 8.58 17.38
C ALA A 128 -16.24 9.88 16.93
N LEU A 129 -15.68 10.60 15.95
CA LEU A 129 -16.29 11.82 15.41
C LEU A 129 -17.62 11.54 14.72
N SER A 130 -17.75 10.44 13.97
CA SER A 130 -19.03 10.06 13.38
C SER A 130 -20.10 9.77 14.44
N GLY A 131 -19.73 9.13 15.56
CA GLY A 131 -20.64 8.87 16.67
C GLY A 131 -21.09 10.12 17.42
N VAL A 132 -20.18 11.10 17.58
CA VAL A 132 -20.51 12.41 18.16
C VAL A 132 -21.47 13.18 17.24
N LEU A 133 -21.26 13.12 15.92
CA LEU A 133 -22.11 13.77 14.93
C LEU A 133 -23.55 13.22 14.95
N THR A 134 -23.71 11.89 15.07
CA THR A 134 -25.03 11.24 15.16
C THR A 134 -25.76 11.61 16.44
N ASN A 135 -25.05 11.80 17.56
CA ASN A 135 -25.67 12.22 18.81
C ASN A 135 -26.00 13.72 18.83
N ALA A 136 -25.20 14.57 18.18
CA ALA A 136 -25.44 16.00 18.11
C ALA A 136 -26.74 16.35 17.37
N LEU A 137 -27.21 15.51 16.44
CA LEU A 137 -28.49 15.67 15.74
C LEU A 137 -29.73 15.64 16.66
N SER A 138 -29.58 15.21 17.92
CA SER A 138 -30.65 15.25 18.93
C SER A 138 -30.73 16.54 19.75
N ALA A 139 -29.82 17.51 19.55
CA ALA A 139 -29.73 18.73 20.37
C ALA A 139 -30.09 20.03 19.60
N GLU A 140 -31.24 20.63 19.92
CA GLU A 140 -31.98 21.54 19.04
C GLU A 140 -31.36 22.89 18.64
N VAL A 141 -30.30 23.41 19.29
CA VAL A 141 -29.79 24.78 18.98
C VAL A 141 -28.34 24.81 18.50
N TRP A 142 -27.50 23.85 18.93
CA TRP A 142 -26.09 23.79 18.53
C TRP A 142 -25.78 22.65 17.56
N ALA A 143 -26.75 21.78 17.25
CA ALA A 143 -26.60 20.65 16.34
C ALA A 143 -25.99 21.05 14.98
N LEU A 144 -26.52 22.10 14.35
CA LEU A 144 -26.09 22.54 13.03
C LEU A 144 -24.64 23.02 13.03
N ALA A 145 -24.24 23.83 14.03
CA ALA A 145 -22.87 24.31 14.15
C ALA A 145 -21.88 23.16 14.41
N LEU A 146 -22.22 22.26 15.33
CA LEU A 146 -21.41 21.08 15.65
C LEU A 146 -21.34 20.11 14.46
N LEU A 147 -22.42 19.98 13.69
CA LEU A 147 -22.45 19.15 12.49
C LEU A 147 -21.55 19.71 11.40
N VAL A 148 -21.57 21.02 11.15
CA VAL A 148 -20.67 21.66 10.17
C VAL A 148 -19.20 21.53 10.59
N VAL A 149 -18.88 21.78 11.86
CA VAL A 149 -17.51 21.62 12.38
C VAL A 149 -17.07 20.16 12.31
N GLY A 150 -17.94 19.22 12.69
CA GLY A 150 -17.63 17.80 12.65
C GLY A 150 -17.46 17.27 11.22
N LEU A 151 -18.29 17.69 10.27
CA LEU A 151 -18.10 17.37 8.84
C LEU A 151 -16.80 17.96 8.30
N GLY A 152 -16.46 19.20 8.67
CA GLY A 152 -15.19 19.83 8.30
C GLY A 152 -13.98 19.06 8.84
N LEU A 153 -14.04 18.60 10.08
CA LEU A 153 -13.00 17.80 10.71
C LEU A 153 -12.90 16.41 10.05
N LEU A 154 -14.03 15.74 9.79
CA LEU A 154 -14.08 14.46 9.08
C LEU A 154 -13.44 14.58 7.69
N PHE A 155 -13.75 15.64 6.95
CA PHE A 155 -13.16 15.92 5.64
C PHE A 155 -11.65 16.15 5.74
N ALA A 156 -11.18 16.91 6.73
CA ALA A 156 -9.76 17.16 6.93
C ALA A 156 -8.99 15.87 7.27
N VAL A 157 -9.54 15.02 8.14
CA VAL A 157 -8.91 13.73 8.51
C VAL A 157 -8.90 12.78 7.31
N ARG A 158 -10.02 12.65 6.58
CA ARG A 158 -10.10 11.86 5.35
C ARG A 158 -9.04 12.28 4.33
N ARG A 159 -8.91 13.58 4.07
CA ARG A 159 -7.91 14.11 3.14
C ARG A 159 -6.48 13.82 3.63
N GLY A 160 -6.26 13.78 4.94
CA GLY A 160 -5.00 13.33 5.54
C GLY A 160 -4.71 11.86 5.22
N ILE A 161 -5.70 10.98 5.38
CA ILE A 161 -5.57 9.54 5.09
C ILE A 161 -5.35 9.28 3.60
N GLU A 162 -6.04 10.01 2.71
CA GLU A 162 -5.84 9.89 1.26
C GLU A 162 -4.38 10.25 0.88
N ARG A 163 -3.84 11.33 1.45
CA ARG A 163 -2.45 11.75 1.21
C ARG A 163 -1.44 10.72 1.70
N THR A 164 -1.61 10.18 2.91
CA THR A 164 -0.69 9.16 3.43
C THR A 164 -0.79 7.87 2.63
N THR A 165 -1.99 7.46 2.22
CA THR A 165 -2.20 6.28 1.37
C THR A 165 -1.52 6.41 0.02
N ARG A 166 -1.64 7.58 -0.65
CA ARG A 166 -0.90 7.84 -1.90
C ARG A 166 0.60 7.79 -1.69
N ARG A 167 1.12 8.39 -0.61
CA ARG A 167 2.55 8.30 -0.27
C ARG A 167 3.01 6.85 -0.10
N ARG A 168 2.24 6.02 0.60
CA ARG A 168 2.53 4.59 0.79
C ARG A 168 2.55 3.84 -0.54
N ALA A 169 1.55 4.08 -1.39
CA ALA A 169 1.48 3.49 -2.73
C ALA A 169 2.69 3.87 -3.59
N ARG A 170 3.12 5.14 -3.55
CA ARG A 170 4.34 5.61 -4.25
C ARG A 170 5.58 4.88 -3.79
N GLN A 171 5.78 4.73 -2.49
CA GLN A 171 6.95 4.03 -1.96
C GLN A 171 6.95 2.54 -2.35
N ALA A 172 5.78 1.88 -2.34
CA ALA A 172 5.67 0.50 -2.81
C ALA A 172 6.01 0.35 -4.30
N ILE A 173 5.55 1.28 -5.15
CA ILE A 173 5.89 1.30 -6.59
C ILE A 173 7.37 1.60 -6.80
N ALA A 174 7.92 2.58 -6.08
CA ALA A 174 9.33 2.94 -6.18
C ALA A 174 10.25 1.76 -5.81
N LEU A 175 9.88 0.95 -4.83
CA LEU A 175 10.65 -0.25 -4.47
C LEU A 175 10.62 -1.30 -5.58
N GLU A 176 9.45 -1.57 -6.17
CA GLU A 176 9.36 -2.48 -7.31
C GLU A 176 10.16 -1.97 -8.51
N GLU A 177 10.09 -0.66 -8.81
CA GLU A 177 10.85 -0.05 -9.90
C GLU A 177 12.35 -0.14 -9.66
N ALA A 178 12.82 0.15 -8.44
CA ALA A 178 14.21 0.03 -8.06
C ALA A 178 14.73 -1.41 -8.23
N LEU A 179 13.97 -2.40 -7.75
CA LEU A 179 14.34 -3.81 -7.88
C LEU A 179 14.27 -4.30 -9.34
N SER A 180 13.27 -3.84 -10.11
CA SER A 180 13.13 -4.21 -11.53
C SER A 180 14.20 -3.56 -12.41
N ALA A 181 14.76 -2.42 -12.02
CA ALA A 181 15.81 -1.74 -12.77
C ALA A 181 17.16 -2.44 -12.66
N VAL A 182 17.44 -3.14 -11.55
CA VAL A 182 18.69 -3.87 -11.32
C VAL A 182 18.76 -5.14 -12.19
N ALA A 183 17.63 -5.81 -12.38
CA ALA A 183 17.52 -6.96 -13.29
C ALA A 183 16.14 -6.93 -13.96
N PRO A 184 16.03 -6.52 -15.24
CA PRO A 184 14.75 -6.41 -15.93
C PRO A 184 14.18 -7.80 -16.21
N ALA A 185 13.44 -8.34 -15.25
CA ALA A 185 12.63 -9.53 -15.44
C ALA A 185 11.43 -9.22 -16.36
N PRO A 186 10.94 -10.17 -17.16
CA PRO A 186 9.65 -10.01 -17.81
C PRO A 186 8.56 -9.88 -16.73
N ARG A 187 7.79 -8.78 -16.79
CA ARG A 187 6.72 -8.45 -15.83
C ARG A 187 5.63 -9.53 -15.85
N VAL A 188 5.79 -10.60 -15.08
CA VAL A 188 4.71 -11.52 -14.77
C VAL A 188 3.91 -10.88 -13.65
N ARG A 189 2.85 -10.14 -14.02
CA ARG A 189 1.80 -9.78 -13.08
C ARG A 189 1.10 -11.07 -12.71
N VAL A 190 1.33 -11.59 -11.51
CA VAL A 190 0.52 -12.65 -10.95
C VAL A 190 -0.88 -12.06 -10.80
N ALA A 191 -1.78 -12.41 -11.72
CA ALA A 191 -3.20 -12.22 -11.50
C ALA A 191 -3.55 -13.05 -10.27
N GLU A 192 -4.12 -12.42 -9.24
CA GLU A 192 -4.71 -13.13 -8.11
C GLU A 192 -5.83 -14.03 -8.65
N GLU A 193 -5.52 -15.31 -8.88
CA GLU A 193 -6.52 -16.35 -8.91
C GLU A 193 -7.00 -16.56 -7.47
N ALA A 194 -8.24 -16.13 -7.28
CA ALA A 194 -9.32 -16.82 -6.57
C ALA A 194 -8.97 -17.88 -5.51
N GLU A 195 -9.65 -17.69 -4.38
CA GLU A 195 -10.19 -18.72 -3.51
C GLU A 195 -9.22 -19.51 -2.61
N MET A 196 -9.43 -19.28 -1.32
CA MET A 196 -9.18 -20.25 -0.27
C MET A 196 -9.82 -21.59 -0.63
N ALA A 197 -9.01 -22.52 -1.13
CA ALA A 197 -9.28 -23.93 -0.91
C ALA A 197 -8.85 -24.23 0.52
N GLU A 198 -9.81 -24.15 1.43
CA GLU A 198 -9.77 -24.82 2.72
C GLU A 198 -9.48 -26.30 2.45
N VAL A 199 -8.22 -26.71 2.61
CA VAL A 199 -7.86 -28.13 2.57
C VAL A 199 -8.41 -28.73 3.85
N GLU A 200 -9.68 -29.14 3.82
CA GLU A 200 -10.18 -30.19 4.70
C GLU A 200 -9.25 -31.38 4.51
N ILE A 201 -8.41 -31.64 5.51
CA ILE A 201 -7.72 -32.91 5.62
C ILE A 201 -8.82 -33.91 6.03
N PRO A 202 -9.25 -34.85 5.16
CA PRO A 202 -10.20 -35.86 5.60
C PRO A 202 -9.55 -36.69 6.72
N GLU A 203 -10.21 -36.76 7.87
CA GLU A 203 -9.78 -37.50 9.07
C GLU A 203 -9.54 -39.01 8.80
N SER A 204 -9.90 -39.51 7.62
CA SER A 204 -9.69 -40.90 7.21
C SER A 204 -8.22 -41.29 6.99
N ARG A 205 -7.25 -40.36 6.99
CA ARG A 205 -5.81 -40.69 6.89
C ARG A 205 -5.04 -40.71 8.22
N MET A 206 -5.66 -40.34 9.34
CA MET A 206 -5.00 -40.40 10.66
C MET A 206 -5.05 -41.80 11.31
N ALA A 207 -5.77 -42.76 10.72
CA ALA A 207 -5.88 -44.12 11.25
C ALA A 207 -4.79 -45.09 10.77
N GLU A 208 -4.03 -44.77 9.71
CA GLU A 208 -2.97 -45.64 9.18
C GLU A 208 -1.57 -45.36 9.75
N ALA A 209 -1.38 -44.28 10.53
CA ALA A 209 -0.11 -43.98 11.19
C ALA A 209 -0.02 -44.53 12.64
N ARG A 210 -0.97 -45.38 13.06
CA ARG A 210 -0.98 -46.04 14.38
C ARG A 210 -1.13 -47.57 14.31
N ARG A 211 -0.81 -48.18 13.17
CA ARG A 211 -0.53 -49.62 13.08
C ARG A 211 0.88 -49.84 12.59
#